data_AF-A0A1W9VN02-F1
#
_entry.id   AF-A0A1W9VN02-F1
#
_cell.length_a   1.000
_cell.length_b   1.000
_cell.length_c   1.000
_cell.angle_alpha   90.00
_cell.angle_beta   90.00
_cell.angle_gamma   90.00
#
_symmetry.space_group_name_H-M   'P 1'
#
loop_
_entity.id
_entity.type
_entity.pdbx_description
1 polymer ?
#
loop_
_entity_poly.entity_id
_entity_poly.type
_entity_poly.pdbx_seq_one_letter_code
_entity_poly.pdbx_strand_id
1 'polypeptide(L)'
;MRKTVIIILLVLLPLAIYAQEDKTSFSISSGTEYLDDFFFNFGVSTISPIGQNSEIDVKIALNMKTTKDETGTTPMFNIPLKIGINFLFPTNENLIFLVGTGLSPTIRLAGDDKGFLIGPNVKAGVRYKIHPSMSVLLEVCQSLLIGPPDWMYPSTEMILGVNFYL
;
A
#
# COMPACT_ATOMS: atom_id res chain seq x y z
N MET A 1 -28.10 -15.92 0.33
CA MET A 1 -27.15 -15.92 1.48
C MET A 1 -26.21 -17.12 1.49
N ARG A 2 -26.66 -18.39 1.38
CA ARG A 2 -25.76 -19.57 1.36
C ARG A 2 -24.69 -19.57 0.26
N LYS A 3 -25.00 -19.09 -0.95
CA LYS A 3 -24.04 -19.10 -2.08
C LYS A 3 -22.92 -18.05 -1.92
N THR A 4 -23.19 -16.93 -1.28
CA THR A 4 -22.21 -15.86 -1.04
C THR A 4 -21.17 -16.27 0.01
N VAL A 5 -21.61 -16.98 1.06
CA VAL A 5 -20.71 -17.52 2.11
C VAL A 5 -19.77 -18.58 1.52
N ILE A 6 -20.24 -19.42 0.60
CA ILE A 6 -19.42 -20.44 -0.06
C ILE A 6 -18.35 -19.80 -0.95
N ILE A 7 -18.67 -18.71 -1.66
CA ILE A 7 -17.70 -17.98 -2.48
C ILE A 7 -16.65 -17.30 -1.59
N ILE A 8 -17.05 -16.66 -0.48
CA ILE A 8 -16.11 -16.08 0.49
C ILE A 8 -15.20 -17.17 1.09
N LEU A 9 -15.74 -18.34 1.44
CA LEU A 9 -14.95 -19.45 1.94
C LEU A 9 -13.99 -20.01 0.88
N LEU A 10 -14.42 -20.12 -0.38
CA LEU A 10 -13.57 -20.59 -1.49
C LEU A 10 -12.47 -19.60 -1.88
N VAL A 11 -12.71 -18.29 -1.70
CA VAL A 11 -11.69 -17.24 -1.87
C VAL A 11 -10.70 -17.22 -0.70
N LEU A 12 -11.13 -17.63 0.50
CA LEU A 12 -10.27 -17.76 1.69
C LEU A 12 -9.49 -19.09 1.73
N LEU A 13 -9.96 -20.16 1.08
CA LEU A 13 -9.33 -21.47 1.06
C LEU A 13 -7.91 -21.53 0.45
N PRO A 14 -7.54 -20.76 -0.60
CA PRO A 14 -6.16 -20.74 -1.09
C PRO A 14 -5.17 -20.06 -0.12
N LEU A 15 -5.64 -19.32 0.90
CA LEU A 15 -4.75 -18.72 1.91
C LEU A 15 -4.22 -19.76 2.92
N ALA A 16 -4.79 -20.96 2.98
CA ALA A 16 -4.44 -21.97 3.97
C ALA A 16 -3.35 -22.97 3.52
N ILE A 17 -2.83 -22.87 2.29
CA ILE A 17 -1.94 -23.90 1.69
C ILE A 17 -0.45 -23.52 1.71
N TYR A 18 -0.08 -22.29 2.10
CA TYR A 18 1.32 -21.88 2.17
C TYR A 18 1.91 -22.01 3.58
N ALA A 19 2.12 -23.26 4.01
CA ALA A 19 2.84 -23.58 5.23
C ALA A 19 4.18 -24.26 4.88
N GLN A 20 5.19 -23.48 4.48
CA GLN A 20 6.62 -23.82 4.61
C GLN A 20 7.47 -22.58 4.30
N GLU A 21 8.17 -22.07 5.34
CA GLU A 21 9.33 -21.15 5.42
C GLU A 21 9.41 -19.84 4.59
N ASP A 22 8.61 -19.66 3.55
CA ASP A 22 8.49 -18.47 2.70
C ASP A 22 7.11 -17.82 2.92
N LYS A 23 6.92 -17.31 4.13
CA LYS A 23 5.60 -16.93 4.62
C LYS A 23 5.16 -15.59 4.05
N THR A 24 4.07 -15.64 3.27
CA THR A 24 3.31 -14.45 2.90
C THR A 24 2.89 -13.73 4.18
N SER A 25 3.17 -12.44 4.24
CA SER A 25 2.82 -11.56 5.35
C SER A 25 1.76 -10.55 4.91
N PHE A 26 1.04 -9.99 5.88
CA PHE A 26 0.10 -8.91 5.62
C PHE A 26 0.48 -7.69 6.45
N SER A 27 0.28 -6.51 5.89
CA SER A 27 0.52 -5.26 6.59
C SER A 27 -0.74 -4.42 6.70
N ILE A 28 -0.83 -3.67 7.80
CA ILE A 28 -1.82 -2.60 7.99
C ILE A 28 -1.02 -1.33 8.28
N SER A 29 -1.35 -0.25 7.60
CA SER A 29 -0.59 0.99 7.63
C SER A 29 -1.48 2.22 7.62
N SER A 30 -0.94 3.30 8.14
CA SER A 30 -1.55 4.62 8.19
C SER A 30 -0.49 5.67 7.94
N GLY A 31 -0.86 6.77 7.32
CA GLY A 31 0.09 7.82 6.99
C GLY A 31 -0.54 8.97 6.24
N THR A 32 0.27 9.60 5.40
CA THR A 32 -0.12 10.72 4.57
C THR A 32 0.37 10.54 3.14
N GLU A 33 -0.44 10.94 2.18
CA GLU A 33 -0.03 11.08 0.78
C GLU A 33 -0.20 12.53 0.35
N TYR A 34 0.86 13.13 -0.18
CA TYR A 34 0.82 14.39 -0.90
C TYR A 34 0.82 14.10 -2.40
N LEU A 35 -0.29 14.39 -3.07
CA LEU A 35 -0.41 14.33 -4.53
C LEU A 35 -0.43 15.76 -5.06
N ASP A 36 -1.64 16.32 -5.20
CA ASP A 36 -1.90 17.75 -5.38
C ASP A 36 -2.17 18.44 -4.04
N ASP A 37 -2.47 17.62 -3.04
CA ASP A 37 -3.00 17.98 -1.74
C ASP A 37 -2.60 16.91 -0.72
N PHE A 38 -2.68 17.25 0.56
CA PHE A 38 -2.47 16.29 1.64
C PHE A 38 -3.72 15.44 1.90
N PHE A 39 -3.56 14.13 1.78
CA PHE A 39 -4.55 13.12 2.13
C PHE A 39 -4.06 12.30 3.32
N PHE A 40 -4.98 11.96 4.22
CA PHE A 40 -4.76 10.89 5.17
C PHE A 40 -4.86 9.55 4.44
N ASN A 41 -3.88 8.67 4.61
CA ASN A 41 -3.80 7.38 3.94
C ASN A 41 -4.00 6.26 4.97
N PHE A 42 -4.88 5.31 4.64
CA PHE A 42 -5.02 4.05 5.38
C PHE A 42 -4.93 2.88 4.40
N GLY A 43 -3.99 1.98 4.62
CA GLY A 43 -3.66 0.93 3.65
C GLY A 43 -3.52 -0.44 4.27
N VAL A 44 -3.83 -1.46 3.47
CA VAL A 44 -3.54 -2.86 3.75
C VAL A 44 -2.70 -3.44 2.61
N SER A 45 -1.76 -4.32 2.92
CA SER A 45 -0.97 -4.99 1.89
C SER A 45 -0.79 -6.47 2.16
N THR A 46 -0.57 -7.22 1.09
CA THR A 46 -0.04 -8.58 1.12
C THR A 46 1.37 -8.56 0.55
N ILE A 47 2.29 -9.23 1.23
CA ILE A 47 3.71 -9.25 0.91
C ILE A 47 4.15 -10.70 0.83
N SER A 48 4.57 -11.14 -0.35
CA SER A 48 5.01 -12.52 -0.59
C SER A 48 6.48 -12.56 -0.98
N PRO A 49 7.30 -13.42 -0.39
CA PRO A 49 8.69 -13.60 -0.82
C PRO A 49 8.72 -14.16 -2.25
N ILE A 50 9.67 -13.67 -3.05
CA ILE A 50 9.92 -14.14 -4.43
C ILE A 50 11.38 -14.58 -4.62
N GLY A 51 12.21 -14.43 -3.59
CA GLY A 51 13.62 -14.82 -3.55
C GLY A 51 14.24 -14.46 -2.19
N GLN A 52 15.52 -14.78 -2.02
CA GLN A 52 16.20 -14.69 -0.72
C GLN A 52 16.17 -13.29 -0.08
N ASN A 53 16.20 -12.23 -0.89
CA ASN A 53 16.17 -10.83 -0.43
C ASN A 53 15.21 -10.00 -1.29
N SER A 54 14.13 -10.63 -1.75
CA SER A 54 13.15 -9.96 -2.62
C SER A 54 11.75 -10.46 -2.33
N GLU A 55 10.81 -9.53 -2.36
CA GLU A 55 9.39 -9.79 -2.10
C GLU A 55 8.53 -8.99 -3.07
N ILE A 56 7.36 -9.51 -3.40
CA ILE A 56 6.30 -8.77 -4.09
C ILE A 56 5.37 -8.16 -3.03
N ASP A 57 5.01 -6.90 -3.20
CA ASP A 57 4.10 -6.14 -2.32
C ASP A 57 2.91 -5.65 -3.15
N VAL A 58 1.71 -6.06 -2.73
CA VAL A 58 0.44 -5.60 -3.29
C VAL A 58 -0.32 -4.90 -2.19
N LYS A 59 -0.41 -3.57 -2.30
CA LYS A 59 -1.01 -2.67 -1.32
C LYS A 59 -2.22 -1.96 -1.91
N ILE A 60 -3.34 -1.97 -1.21
CA ILE A 60 -4.48 -1.10 -1.51
C ILE A 60 -4.67 -0.14 -0.35
N ALA A 61 -4.92 1.13 -0.66
CA ALA A 61 -5.18 2.13 0.37
C ALA A 61 -6.38 3.00 0.03
N LEU A 62 -6.83 3.73 1.04
CA LEU A 62 -7.86 4.76 0.96
C LEU A 62 -7.24 6.08 1.41
N ASN A 63 -7.12 7.01 0.46
CA ASN A 63 -6.69 8.37 0.69
C ASN A 63 -7.92 9.24 0.90
N MET A 64 -7.96 9.96 2.02
CA MET A 64 -9.12 10.76 2.42
C MET A 64 -8.68 12.17 2.80
N LYS A 65 -9.45 13.15 2.31
CA LYS A 65 -9.36 14.55 2.73
C LYS A 65 -10.78 15.11 2.84
N THR A 66 -10.95 16.09 3.72
CA THR A 66 -12.14 16.94 3.73
C THR A 66 -11.73 18.37 3.44
N THR A 67 -12.47 19.04 2.55
CA THR A 67 -12.33 20.47 2.31
C THR A 67 -13.59 21.16 2.81
N LYS A 68 -13.42 22.27 3.53
CA LYS A 68 -14.53 23.09 4.03
C LYS A 68 -14.61 24.35 3.19
N ASP A 69 -15.78 24.61 2.61
CA ASP A 69 -16.10 25.83 1.88
C ASP A 69 -17.30 26.55 2.54
N GLU A 70 -17.72 27.68 1.97
CA GLU A 70 -18.86 28.46 2.45
C GLU A 70 -20.19 27.71 2.35
N THR A 71 -20.26 26.65 1.53
CA THR A 71 -21.47 25.87 1.22
C THR A 71 -21.56 24.53 1.97
N GLY A 72 -20.44 24.04 2.54
CA GLY A 72 -20.42 22.80 3.32
C GLY A 72 -19.03 22.16 3.44
N THR A 73 -19.04 20.88 3.82
CA THR A 73 -17.84 20.03 3.88
C THR A 73 -17.90 19.02 2.76
N THR A 74 -16.94 19.09 1.83
CA THR A 74 -16.85 18.19 0.68
C THR A 74 -15.75 17.15 0.92
N PRO A 75 -16.07 15.84 0.91
CA PRO A 75 -15.07 14.79 1.06
C PRO A 75 -14.40 14.46 -0.29
N MET A 76 -13.11 14.19 -0.25
CA MET A 76 -12.31 13.75 -1.41
C MET A 76 -11.68 12.39 -1.10
N PHE A 77 -11.77 11.47 -2.07
CA PHE A 77 -11.31 10.09 -1.93
C PHE A 77 -10.48 9.65 -3.14
N ASN A 78 -9.30 9.10 -2.87
CA ASN A 78 -8.50 8.39 -3.85
C ASN A 78 -8.24 6.95 -3.38
N ILE A 79 -8.24 6.00 -4.31
CA ILE A 79 -7.95 4.59 -4.04
C ILE A 79 -6.71 4.20 -4.85
N PRO A 80 -5.51 4.33 -4.27
CA PRO A 80 -4.30 3.79 -4.87
C PRO A 80 -4.21 2.26 -4.65
N LEU A 81 -3.85 1.56 -5.72
CA LEU A 81 -3.37 0.19 -5.70
C LEU A 81 -1.89 0.22 -6.09
N LYS A 82 -1.00 -0.20 -5.21
CA LYS A 82 0.45 -0.27 -5.45
C LYS A 82 0.85 -1.73 -5.60
N ILE A 83 1.52 -2.04 -6.70
CA ILE A 83 2.05 -3.36 -6.99
C ILE A 83 3.53 -3.18 -7.30
N GLY A 84 4.40 -3.82 -6.54
CA GLY A 84 5.83 -3.64 -6.70
C GLY A 84 6.66 -4.78 -6.15
N ILE A 85 7.95 -4.69 -6.39
CA ILE A 85 8.97 -5.58 -5.85
C ILE A 85 9.79 -4.77 -4.84
N ASN A 86 10.01 -5.31 -3.66
CA ASN A 86 10.95 -4.76 -2.68
C ASN A 86 12.21 -5.63 -2.62
N PHE A 87 13.37 -4.98 -2.61
CA PHE A 87 14.66 -5.55 -2.31
C PHE A 87 14.99 -5.30 -0.84
N LEU A 88 15.34 -6.36 -0.13
CA LEU A 88 15.58 -6.35 1.32
C LEU A 88 17.07 -6.30 1.60
N PHE A 89 17.45 -5.50 2.58
CA PHE A 89 18.83 -5.35 3.06
C PHE A 89 18.85 -5.58 4.58
N PRO A 90 18.86 -6.86 5.01
CA PRO A 90 18.96 -7.20 6.43
C PRO A 90 20.29 -6.69 6.99
N THR A 91 20.23 -5.85 8.02
CA THR A 91 21.43 -5.36 8.73
C THR A 91 21.73 -6.23 9.95
N ASN A 92 20.69 -6.69 10.63
CA ASN A 92 20.76 -7.66 11.73
C ASN A 92 19.42 -8.42 11.82
N GLU A 93 19.25 -9.25 12.85
CA GLU A 93 18.03 -10.06 13.05
C GLU A 93 16.74 -9.25 13.24
N ASN A 94 16.85 -7.98 13.62
CA ASN A 94 15.71 -7.13 13.94
C ASN A 94 15.51 -5.97 12.96
N LEU A 95 16.54 -5.57 12.19
CA LEU A 95 16.52 -4.38 11.35
C LEU A 95 16.73 -4.74 9.89
N ILE A 96 15.75 -4.41 9.06
CA ILE A 96 15.78 -4.62 7.60
C ILE A 96 15.50 -3.29 6.92
N PHE A 97 16.43 -2.82 6.10
CA PHE A 97 16.14 -1.74 5.16
C PHE A 97 15.52 -2.31 3.88
N LEU A 98 14.71 -1.53 3.19
CA LEU A 98 14.12 -1.92 1.92
C LEU A 98 14.15 -0.79 0.91
N VAL A 99 14.32 -1.16 -0.35
CA VAL A 99 14.10 -0.30 -1.51
C VAL A 99 13.21 -1.06 -2.46
N GLY A 100 12.16 -0.43 -2.96
CA GLY A 100 11.20 -1.05 -3.86
C GLY A 100 10.89 -0.19 -5.07
N THR A 101 10.34 -0.83 -6.09
CA THR A 101 9.85 -0.16 -7.29
C THR A 101 8.61 -0.88 -7.79
N GLY A 102 7.71 -0.15 -8.45
CA GLY A 102 6.48 -0.74 -8.93
C GLY A 102 5.62 0.20 -9.75
N LEU A 103 4.33 -0.14 -9.83
CA LEU A 103 3.28 0.66 -10.44
C LEU A 103 2.25 1.08 -9.40
N SER A 104 1.67 2.26 -9.60
CA SER A 104 0.64 2.85 -8.73
C SER A 104 -0.58 3.31 -9.53
N PRO A 105 -1.44 2.41 -10.03
CA PRO A 105 -2.77 2.80 -10.45
C PRO A 105 -3.57 3.42 -9.30
N THR A 106 -4.17 4.59 -9.54
CA THR A 106 -4.93 5.36 -8.55
C THR A 106 -6.25 5.81 -9.14
N ILE A 107 -7.35 5.48 -8.48
CA ILE A 107 -8.70 5.91 -8.86
C ILE A 107 -9.08 7.14 -8.03
N ARG A 108 -9.40 8.27 -8.68
CA ARG A 108 -9.92 9.49 -8.06
C ARG A 108 -11.45 9.49 -8.17
N LEU A 109 -12.14 9.33 -7.04
CA LEU A 109 -13.59 9.11 -7.02
C LEU A 109 -14.43 10.38 -6.83
N ALA A 110 -13.86 11.42 -6.21
CA ALA A 110 -14.59 12.62 -5.81
C ALA A 110 -13.74 13.89 -6.00
N GLY A 111 -14.40 15.03 -6.15
CA GLY A 111 -13.80 16.30 -6.55
C GLY A 111 -13.94 16.58 -8.05
N ASP A 112 -13.36 17.69 -8.50
CA ASP A 112 -13.38 18.11 -9.92
C ASP A 112 -12.45 17.25 -10.79
N ASP A 113 -11.44 16.63 -10.18
CA ASP A 113 -10.40 15.85 -10.87
C ASP A 113 -10.69 14.34 -10.84
N LYS A 114 -11.93 13.92 -11.11
CA LYS A 114 -12.25 12.49 -11.22
C LYS A 114 -11.47 11.88 -12.38
N GLY A 115 -10.87 10.73 -12.14
CA GLY A 115 -10.03 10.12 -13.16
C GLY A 115 -9.29 8.88 -12.69
N PHE A 116 -8.53 8.32 -13.63
CA PHE A 116 -7.62 7.23 -13.39
C PHE A 116 -6.21 7.71 -13.68
N LEU A 117 -5.34 7.60 -12.70
CA LEU A 117 -3.93 7.89 -12.82
C LEU A 117 -3.14 6.59 -12.72
N ILE A 118 -2.02 6.49 -13.42
CA ILE A 118 -1.11 5.34 -13.28
C ILE A 118 0.32 5.80 -13.54
N GLY A 119 1.27 5.22 -12.83
CA GLY A 119 2.66 5.43 -13.18
C GLY A 119 3.62 4.67 -12.27
N PRO A 120 4.92 4.82 -12.53
CA PRO A 120 5.94 4.16 -11.73
C PRO A 120 6.00 4.74 -10.32
N ASN A 121 6.42 3.91 -9.39
CA ASN A 121 6.79 4.31 -8.05
C ASN A 121 8.16 3.77 -7.65
N VAL A 122 8.82 4.49 -6.76
CA VAL A 122 9.97 4.04 -5.99
C VAL A 122 9.63 4.17 -4.51
N LYS A 123 10.09 3.23 -3.70
CA LYS A 123 9.84 3.17 -2.28
C LYS A 123 11.15 2.93 -1.53
N ALA A 124 11.31 3.57 -0.40
CA ALA A 124 12.37 3.27 0.55
C ALA A 124 11.73 3.10 1.93
N GLY A 125 12.29 2.23 2.75
CA GLY A 125 11.74 2.00 4.07
C GLY A 125 12.64 1.21 5.00
N VAL A 126 12.14 1.06 6.21
CA VAL A 126 12.76 0.28 7.27
C VAL A 126 11.70 -0.57 7.94
N ARG A 127 12.06 -1.81 8.28
CA ARG A 127 11.28 -2.71 9.11
C ARG A 127 12.07 -3.07 10.35
N TYR A 128 11.43 -2.91 11.49
CA TYR A 128 11.96 -3.27 12.78
C TYR A 128 11.13 -4.39 13.41
N LYS A 129 11.73 -5.56 13.57
CA LYS A 129 11.11 -6.73 14.19
C LYS A 129 10.92 -6.46 15.69
N ILE A 130 9.66 -6.48 16.11
CA ILE A 130 9.27 -6.28 17.52
C ILE A 130 8.83 -7.59 18.17
N HIS A 131 8.43 -8.58 17.37
CA HIS A 131 8.01 -9.90 17.82
C HIS A 131 8.37 -10.93 16.73
N PRO A 132 8.53 -12.23 17.05
CA PRO A 132 8.74 -13.28 16.03
C PRO A 132 7.74 -13.27 14.87
N SER A 133 6.51 -12.83 15.12
CA SER A 133 5.42 -12.73 14.14
C SER A 133 5.05 -11.29 13.73
N MET A 134 5.80 -10.27 14.17
CA MET A 134 5.43 -8.87 13.95
C MET A 134 6.63 -7.95 13.76
N SER A 135 6.54 -7.06 12.78
CA SER A 135 7.47 -5.95 12.60
C SER A 135 6.73 -4.62 12.43
N VAL A 136 7.33 -3.54 12.91
CA VAL A 136 6.89 -2.17 12.61
C VAL A 136 7.60 -1.73 11.34
N LEU A 137 6.89 -1.08 10.43
CA LEU A 137 7.43 -0.55 9.18
C LEU A 137 7.25 0.96 9.10
N LEU A 138 8.26 1.63 8.56
CA LEU A 138 8.20 3.02 8.13
C LEU A 138 8.64 3.07 6.67
N GLU A 139 7.79 3.57 5.79
CA GLU A 139 8.07 3.64 4.35
C GLU A 139 7.79 5.06 3.82
N VAL A 140 8.63 5.49 2.88
CA VAL A 140 8.42 6.67 2.04
C VAL A 140 8.37 6.20 0.60
N CYS A 141 7.35 6.63 -0.14
CA CYS A 141 7.13 6.24 -1.52
C CYS A 141 6.95 7.49 -2.38
N GLN A 142 7.73 7.59 -3.46
CA GLN A 142 7.56 8.59 -4.50
C GLN A 142 6.94 7.92 -5.72
N SER A 143 5.85 8.47 -6.25
CA SER A 143 5.25 8.03 -7.50
C SER A 143 5.21 9.19 -8.49
N LEU A 144 5.32 8.88 -9.78
CA LEU A 144 5.03 9.81 -10.87
C LEU A 144 3.78 9.30 -11.57
N LEU A 145 2.61 9.80 -11.21
CA LEU A 145 1.35 9.35 -11.78
C LEU A 145 1.03 10.13 -13.05
N ILE A 146 0.46 9.43 -14.03
CA ILE A 146 0.13 9.98 -15.35
C ILE A 146 -1.36 9.76 -15.62
N GLY A 147 -2.05 10.81 -16.03
CA GLY A 147 -3.47 10.79 -16.40
C GLY A 147 -4.06 12.19 -16.49
N PRO A 148 -5.23 12.37 -17.13
CA PRO A 148 -5.89 13.68 -17.21
C PRO A 148 -6.36 14.18 -15.82
N PRO A 149 -6.58 15.49 -15.64
CA PRO A 149 -6.39 16.57 -16.63
C PRO A 149 -4.95 17.06 -16.84
N ASP A 150 -4.10 17.08 -15.79
CA ASP A 150 -2.77 17.74 -15.84
C ASP A 150 -1.65 16.84 -16.37
N TRP A 151 -1.97 15.59 -16.72
CA TRP A 151 -1.09 14.55 -17.27
C TRP A 151 0.06 14.09 -16.38
N MET A 152 0.54 14.90 -15.43
CA MET A 152 1.66 14.55 -14.56
C MET A 152 1.39 14.98 -13.11
N TYR A 153 1.40 13.99 -12.21
CA TYR A 153 1.13 14.17 -10.80
C TYR A 153 2.23 13.52 -9.96
N PRO A 154 3.19 14.29 -9.40
CA PRO A 154 4.13 13.75 -8.43
C PRO A 154 3.38 13.43 -7.13
N SER A 155 3.51 12.20 -6.64
CA SER A 155 2.95 11.78 -5.35
C SER A 155 4.06 11.40 -4.38
N THR A 156 3.97 11.87 -3.14
CA THR A 156 4.86 11.51 -2.03
C THR A 156 4.01 10.95 -0.90
N GLU A 157 4.20 9.68 -0.59
CA GLU A 157 3.53 9.01 0.53
C GLU A 157 4.55 8.72 1.64
N MET A 158 4.14 8.94 2.88
CA MET A 158 4.84 8.47 4.07
C MET A 158 3.87 7.64 4.90
N ILE A 159 4.24 6.42 5.25
CA ILE A 159 3.40 5.53 6.04
C ILE A 159 4.16 4.89 7.21
N LEU A 160 3.44 4.70 8.30
CA LEU A 160 3.81 3.88 9.43
C LEU A 160 2.84 2.71 9.49
N GLY A 161 3.35 1.50 9.71
CA GLY A 161 2.50 0.32 9.74
C GLY A 161 3.05 -0.82 10.58
N VAL A 162 2.27 -1.88 10.62
CA VAL A 162 2.62 -3.14 11.26
C VAL A 162 2.49 -4.25 10.23
N ASN A 163 3.56 -5.04 10.07
CA ASN A 163 3.58 -6.23 9.24
C ASN A 163 3.49 -7.48 10.13
N PHE A 164 2.63 -8.41 9.74
CA PHE A 164 2.35 -9.64 10.44
C PHE A 164 2.77 -10.83 9.58
N TYR A 165 3.63 -11.68 10.12
CA TYR A 165 4.08 -12.91 9.46
C TYR A 165 3.11 -14.04 9.84
N LEU A 166 2.51 -14.69 8.83
CA LEU A 166 1.61 -15.83 8.99
C LEU A 166 2.39 -17.13 9.09
#